data_AF-A0A9E2RIS3-F1
#
_entry.id   AF-A0A9E2RIS3-F1
#
_cell.length_a   1.000
_cell.length_b   1.000
_cell.length_c   1.000
_cell.angle_alpha   90.00
_cell.angle_beta   90.00
_cell.angle_gamma   90.00
#
_symmetry.space_group_name_H-M   'P 1'
#
loop_
_entity.id
_entity.type
_entity.pdbx_description
1 polymer ?
#
loop_
_entity_poly.entity_id
_entity_poly.type
_entity_poly.pdbx_seq_one_letter_code
_entity_poly.pdbx_strand_id
1 'polypeptide(L)'
;MKNIPIVLGVGVTLALTGCFAKIQQLPAHPDKNSPVFAPLADQDPLVGLAVSGGGSRAATFAAGALEALADIRITREGKERSALETVTHMSSVSGGSLATAYYTMKKPPKSVPVLDEQGLSPTYRNFFSDFKEAMQMDFQSRAAVRQLLFFRAFNPTKFAYSFSEVWDNNFFEEKTFSQLYAREERGDSPRVILNGTLYNSGQRFALTTLPASEFNYDFIELLIRELKKPDRPAPVTPEGLAIIQQGLEKAKKQFLPLTFEQIGANHENLRLSLAVATSASFPPVVGPVTYSV
;
A
#
# COMPACT_ATOMS: atom_id res chain seq x y z
N MET A 1 -40.16 3.18 44.02
CA MET A 1 -40.30 4.32 43.07
C MET A 1 -39.30 5.38 43.51
N LYS A 2 -38.35 5.96 42.77
CA LYS A 2 -37.97 6.02 41.35
C LYS A 2 -36.46 6.36 41.39
N ASN A 3 -35.57 5.52 40.86
CA ASN A 3 -34.17 5.91 40.56
C ASN A 3 -33.63 5.13 39.34
N ILE A 4 -34.54 4.68 38.47
CA ILE A 4 -34.22 3.94 37.23
C ILE A 4 -34.02 4.85 35.98
N PRO A 5 -34.51 6.10 35.87
CA PRO A 5 -34.44 6.80 34.59
C PRO A 5 -33.05 7.40 34.27
N ILE A 6 -32.13 7.51 35.24
CA ILE A 6 -30.82 8.15 35.02
C ILE A 6 -29.80 7.16 34.41
N VAL A 7 -29.83 5.89 34.81
CA VAL A 7 -28.89 4.87 34.29
C VAL A 7 -29.19 4.50 32.84
N LEU A 8 -30.47 4.51 32.45
CA LEU A 8 -30.88 4.24 31.06
C LEU A 8 -30.51 5.40 30.11
N GLY A 9 -30.56 6.65 30.60
CA GLY A 9 -30.17 7.83 29.82
C GLY A 9 -28.68 7.85 29.48
N VAL A 10 -27.82 7.53 30.46
CA VAL A 10 -26.35 7.53 30.27
C VAL A 10 -25.90 6.43 29.29
N GLY A 11 -26.50 5.25 29.35
CA GLY A 11 -26.21 4.14 28.42
C GLY A 11 -26.58 4.43 26.96
N VAL A 12 -27.69 5.14 26.73
CA VAL A 12 -28.14 5.53 25.38
C VAL A 12 -27.27 6.66 24.80
N THR A 13 -26.81 7.62 25.61
CA THR A 13 -25.84 8.64 25.16
C THR A 13 -24.46 8.06 24.84
N LEU A 14 -23.99 7.03 25.56
CA LEU A 14 -22.72 6.36 25.26
C LEU A 14 -22.78 5.54 23.96
N ALA A 15 -23.93 4.93 23.64
CA ALA A 15 -24.11 4.19 22.38
C ALA A 15 -24.13 5.12 21.15
N LEU A 16 -24.64 6.36 21.27
CA LEU A 16 -24.75 7.29 20.15
C LEU A 16 -23.43 8.01 19.78
N THR A 17 -22.45 8.07 20.69
CA THR A 17 -21.11 8.60 20.36
C THR A 17 -20.20 7.56 19.66
N GLY A 18 -20.66 6.31 19.60
CA GLY A 18 -19.95 5.18 19.00
C GLY A 18 -19.87 5.19 17.47
N CYS A 19 -20.74 5.94 16.77
CA CYS A 19 -20.84 5.93 15.31
C CYS A 19 -20.06 7.05 14.58
N PHE A 20 -19.13 7.74 15.24
CA PHE A 20 -18.32 8.74 14.55
C PHE A 20 -17.16 8.05 13.81
N ALA A 21 -17.23 8.01 12.47
CA ALA A 21 -16.10 7.63 11.63
C ALA A 21 -14.99 8.67 11.79
N LYS A 22 -13.79 8.27 12.22
CA LYS A 22 -12.67 9.21 12.30
C LYS A 22 -12.28 9.62 10.87
N ILE A 23 -12.45 10.91 10.59
CA ILE A 23 -12.03 11.53 9.33
C ILE A 23 -10.57 11.96 9.46
N GLN A 24 -9.72 11.49 8.55
CA GLN A 24 -8.34 11.93 8.43
C GLN A 24 -8.29 13.15 7.50
N GLN A 25 -8.19 14.34 8.09
CA GLN A 25 -7.96 15.56 7.33
C GLN A 25 -6.52 15.57 6.79
N LEU A 26 -6.38 15.80 5.50
CA LEU A 26 -5.12 16.06 4.82
C LEU A 26 -5.10 17.54 4.39
N PRO A 27 -3.94 18.21 4.42
CA PRO A 27 -3.82 19.55 3.85
C PRO A 27 -4.17 19.56 2.36
N ALA A 28 -4.74 20.66 1.88
CA ALA A 28 -4.92 20.88 0.45
C ALA A 28 -3.56 21.04 -0.24
N HIS A 29 -3.41 20.39 -1.40
CA HIS A 29 -2.28 20.59 -2.28
C HIS A 29 -2.40 21.97 -2.95
N PRO A 30 -1.45 22.90 -2.73
CA PRO A 30 -1.60 24.29 -3.13
C PRO A 30 -1.64 24.49 -4.65
N ASP A 31 -0.99 23.62 -5.42
CA ASP A 31 -0.95 23.72 -6.89
C ASP A 31 -1.30 22.38 -7.54
N LYS A 32 -2.50 22.30 -8.11
CA LYS A 32 -3.02 21.10 -8.77
C LYS A 32 -2.23 20.68 -10.03
N ASN A 33 -1.35 21.55 -10.55
CA ASN A 33 -0.56 21.27 -11.75
C ASN A 33 0.85 20.78 -11.44
N SER A 34 1.28 20.80 -10.17
CA SER A 34 2.56 20.23 -9.74
C SER A 34 2.35 18.93 -8.96
N PRO A 35 3.28 17.98 -9.06
CA PRO A 35 3.17 16.74 -8.30
C PRO A 35 3.48 17.00 -6.83
N VAL A 36 2.86 16.23 -5.92
CA VAL A 36 3.14 16.31 -4.47
C VAL A 36 4.58 15.91 -4.17
N PHE A 37 5.09 14.91 -4.90
CA PHE A 37 6.47 14.46 -4.85
C PHE A 37 7.11 14.62 -6.23
N ALA A 38 8.31 15.19 -6.29
CA ALA A 38 8.97 15.37 -7.59
C ALA A 38 9.24 14.00 -8.25
N PRO A 39 9.07 13.88 -9.59
CA PRO A 39 9.38 12.66 -10.30
C PRO A 39 10.85 12.27 -10.07
N LEU A 40 11.10 10.98 -9.84
CA LEU A 40 12.44 10.43 -9.75
C LEU A 40 12.78 9.72 -11.07
N ALA A 41 14.05 9.74 -11.45
CA ALA A 41 14.50 9.06 -12.67
C ALA A 41 14.26 7.54 -12.58
N ASP A 42 13.74 6.97 -13.65
CA ASP A 42 13.58 5.52 -13.77
C ASP A 42 14.93 4.80 -13.89
N GLN A 43 14.95 3.57 -13.39
CA GLN A 43 16.06 2.64 -13.60
C GLN A 43 15.71 1.67 -14.73
N ASP A 44 16.66 1.40 -15.62
CA ASP A 44 16.48 0.50 -16.78
C ASP A 44 17.29 -0.81 -16.61
N PRO A 45 16.67 -2.00 -16.59
CA PRO A 45 15.24 -2.24 -16.75
C PRO A 45 14.41 -1.93 -15.50
N LEU A 46 13.15 -1.55 -15.75
CA LEU A 46 12.11 -1.48 -14.74
C LEU A 46 11.69 -2.90 -14.33
N VAL A 47 12.01 -3.27 -13.09
CA VAL A 47 11.56 -4.53 -12.49
C VAL A 47 10.56 -4.22 -11.39
N GLY A 48 9.34 -4.73 -11.55
CA GLY A 48 8.24 -4.58 -10.59
C GLY A 48 7.97 -5.87 -9.82
N LEU A 49 7.77 -5.77 -8.52
CA LEU A 49 7.32 -6.86 -7.66
C LEU A 49 5.89 -6.60 -7.17
N ALA A 50 4.98 -7.55 -7.43
CA ALA A 50 3.59 -7.48 -6.98
C ALA A 50 3.35 -8.41 -5.79
N VAL A 51 3.01 -7.83 -4.63
CA VAL A 51 2.79 -8.55 -3.37
C VAL A 51 1.29 -8.60 -3.05
N SER A 52 0.71 -9.79 -3.10
CA SER A 52 -0.72 -9.98 -2.88
C SER A 52 -1.16 -9.77 -1.42
N GLY A 53 -2.46 -9.62 -1.22
CA GLY A 53 -3.08 -9.59 0.10
C GLY A 53 -3.31 -10.98 0.69
N GLY A 54 -3.65 -11.02 1.98
CA GLY A 54 -3.91 -12.27 2.69
C GLY A 54 -3.53 -12.24 4.17
N GLY A 55 -3.61 -11.07 4.82
CA GLY A 55 -3.27 -10.90 6.23
C GLY A 55 -1.81 -11.26 6.55
N SER A 56 -1.59 -11.77 7.77
CA SER A 56 -0.26 -12.19 8.25
C SER A 56 0.37 -13.27 7.37
N ARG A 57 -0.42 -14.20 6.79
CA ARG A 57 0.09 -15.22 5.86
C ARG A 57 0.79 -14.59 4.65
N ALA A 58 0.16 -13.61 4.02
CA ALA A 58 0.77 -12.91 2.88
C ALA A 58 2.01 -12.10 3.32
N ALA A 59 1.96 -11.47 4.50
CA ALA A 59 3.07 -10.71 5.03
C ALA A 59 4.31 -11.60 5.31
N THR A 60 4.12 -12.74 6.00
CA THR A 60 5.19 -13.70 6.30
C THR A 60 5.74 -14.34 5.03
N PHE A 61 4.87 -14.70 4.08
CA PHE A 61 5.31 -15.22 2.79
C PHE A 61 6.16 -14.20 2.03
N ALA A 62 5.76 -12.94 2.01
CA ALA A 62 6.51 -11.88 1.35
C ALA A 62 7.90 -11.67 1.98
N ALA A 63 8.02 -11.71 3.31
CA ALA A 63 9.32 -11.62 3.99
C ALA A 63 10.27 -12.75 3.56
N GLY A 64 9.79 -14.00 3.53
CA GLY A 64 10.60 -15.14 3.08
C GLY A 64 10.91 -15.10 1.57
N ALA A 65 9.95 -14.66 0.74
CA ALA A 65 10.16 -14.53 -0.70
C ALA A 65 11.19 -13.44 -1.04
N LEU A 66 11.17 -12.31 -0.31
CA LEU A 66 12.16 -11.25 -0.46
C LEU A 66 13.56 -11.71 0.00
N GLU A 67 13.65 -12.51 1.07
CA GLU A 67 14.92 -13.11 1.50
C GLU A 67 15.45 -14.09 0.44
N ALA A 68 14.59 -14.95 -0.11
CA ALA A 68 14.97 -15.87 -1.18
C ALA A 68 15.45 -15.10 -2.44
N LEU A 69 14.75 -14.03 -2.81
CA LEU A 69 15.16 -13.16 -3.92
C LEU A 69 16.48 -12.44 -3.61
N ALA A 70 16.72 -12.12 -2.33
CA ALA A 70 17.96 -11.49 -1.90
C ALA A 70 19.18 -12.41 -2.08
N ASP A 71 19.00 -13.72 -1.90
CA ASP A 71 20.07 -14.72 -1.98
C ASP A 71 20.37 -15.18 -3.42
N ILE A 72 19.47 -14.90 -4.38
CA ILE A 72 19.71 -15.20 -5.79
C ILE A 72 20.76 -14.25 -6.37
N ARG A 73 21.91 -14.81 -6.77
CA ARG A 73 22.95 -14.09 -7.49
C ARG A 73 22.61 -13.95 -8.97
N ILE A 74 22.74 -12.75 -9.50
CA ILE A 74 22.63 -12.46 -10.93
C ILE A 74 23.83 -11.65 -11.41
N THR A 75 24.15 -11.76 -12.69
CA THR A 75 25.15 -10.89 -13.33
C THR A 75 24.44 -9.79 -14.11
N ARG A 76 24.73 -8.53 -13.80
CA ARG A 76 24.25 -7.36 -14.55
C ARG A 76 25.39 -6.38 -14.74
N GLU A 77 25.62 -5.96 -15.98
CA GLU A 77 26.73 -5.07 -16.35
C GLU A 77 28.11 -5.60 -15.89
N GLY A 78 28.30 -6.92 -15.98
CA GLY A 78 29.55 -7.58 -15.56
C GLY A 78 29.78 -7.61 -14.05
N LYS A 79 28.81 -7.20 -13.22
CA LYS A 79 28.88 -7.27 -11.76
C LYS A 79 27.87 -8.27 -11.22
N GLU A 80 28.33 -9.11 -10.29
CA GLU A 80 27.43 -9.93 -9.49
C GLU A 80 26.69 -9.06 -8.47
N ARG A 81 25.39 -9.29 -8.34
CA ARG A 81 24.52 -8.64 -7.35
C ARG A 81 23.32 -9.51 -7.03
N SER A 82 22.58 -9.13 -6.01
CA SER A 82 21.34 -9.79 -5.66
C SER A 82 20.24 -9.50 -6.69
N ALA A 83 19.41 -10.50 -7.00
CA ALA A 83 18.21 -10.29 -7.81
C ALA A 83 17.27 -9.27 -7.16
N LEU A 84 17.22 -9.21 -5.82
CA LEU A 84 16.40 -8.24 -5.09
C LEU A 84 16.82 -6.80 -5.37
N GLU A 85 18.11 -6.56 -5.61
CA GLU A 85 18.62 -5.22 -5.95
C GLU A 85 18.17 -4.73 -7.32
N THR A 86 17.58 -5.61 -8.16
CA THR A 86 16.99 -5.18 -9.42
C THR A 86 15.58 -4.63 -9.27
N VAL A 87 14.90 -4.90 -8.15
CA VAL A 87 13.52 -4.46 -7.93
C VAL A 87 13.48 -2.95 -7.81
N THR A 88 12.87 -2.31 -8.81
CA THR A 88 12.72 -0.85 -8.89
C THR A 88 11.39 -0.37 -8.28
N HIS A 89 10.36 -1.22 -8.38
CA HIS A 89 8.99 -0.89 -7.99
C HIS A 89 8.36 -2.04 -7.20
N MET A 90 7.55 -1.71 -6.20
CA MET A 90 6.73 -2.67 -5.46
C MET A 90 5.28 -2.22 -5.43
N SER A 91 4.38 -3.08 -5.91
CA SER A 91 2.93 -2.89 -5.81
C SER A 91 2.36 -3.90 -4.82
N SER A 92 1.50 -3.48 -3.90
CA SER A 92 1.01 -4.36 -2.84
C SER A 92 -0.40 -4.04 -2.36
N VAL A 93 -1.01 -4.97 -1.63
CA VAL A 93 -2.31 -4.77 -0.99
C VAL A 93 -2.39 -5.48 0.37
N SER A 94 -3.14 -4.93 1.32
CA SER A 94 -3.43 -5.52 2.62
C SER A 94 -2.17 -5.98 3.39
N GLY A 95 -2.12 -7.22 3.88
CA GLY A 95 -0.93 -7.77 4.54
C GLY A 95 0.36 -7.73 3.70
N GLY A 96 0.25 -7.79 2.37
CA GLY A 96 1.37 -7.56 1.47
C GLY A 96 1.90 -6.12 1.54
N SER A 97 1.02 -5.14 1.77
CA SER A 97 1.40 -3.75 2.01
C SER A 97 2.13 -3.57 3.33
N LEU A 98 1.81 -4.36 4.35
CA LEU A 98 2.57 -4.36 5.61
C LEU A 98 4.02 -4.79 5.38
N ALA A 99 4.22 -5.92 4.69
CA ALA A 99 5.55 -6.41 4.38
C ALA A 99 6.31 -5.45 3.45
N THR A 100 5.65 -4.91 2.44
CA THR A 100 6.23 -3.95 1.49
C THR A 100 6.69 -2.66 2.20
N ALA A 101 5.84 -2.10 3.06
CA ALA A 101 6.18 -0.92 3.84
C ALA A 101 7.30 -1.21 4.86
N TYR A 102 7.29 -2.37 5.53
CA TYR A 102 8.37 -2.77 6.42
C TYR A 102 9.69 -2.83 5.66
N TYR A 103 9.73 -3.57 4.56
CA TYR A 103 10.92 -3.73 3.72
C TYR A 103 11.46 -2.39 3.25
N THR A 104 10.62 -1.54 2.67
CA THR A 104 11.03 -0.24 2.12
C THR A 104 11.45 0.76 3.19
N MET A 105 10.95 0.68 4.42
CA MET A 105 11.38 1.59 5.48
C MET A 105 12.58 1.11 6.28
N LYS A 106 12.77 -0.21 6.40
CA LYS A 106 13.77 -0.81 7.30
C LYS A 106 14.96 -1.45 6.62
N LYS A 107 14.90 -1.74 5.31
CA LYS A 107 16.04 -2.35 4.62
C LYS A 107 17.30 -1.49 4.80
N PRO A 108 18.49 -2.11 4.92
CA PRO A 108 19.75 -1.38 4.92
C PRO A 108 19.86 -0.43 3.70
N PRO A 109 20.56 0.71 3.85
CA PRO A 109 20.78 1.66 2.76
C PRO A 109 21.58 1.00 1.63
N LYS A 110 21.49 1.55 0.42
CA LYS A 110 22.12 0.94 -0.79
C LYS A 110 23.63 0.74 -0.68
N SER A 111 24.29 1.46 0.22
CA SER A 111 25.73 1.35 0.47
C SER A 111 26.12 0.08 1.21
N VAL A 112 25.15 -0.61 1.84
CA VAL A 112 25.38 -1.88 2.53
C VAL A 112 25.17 -3.02 1.52
N PRO A 113 26.17 -3.88 1.29
CA PRO A 113 26.06 -4.96 0.32
C PRO A 113 25.01 -5.99 0.77
N VAL A 114 24.13 -6.40 -0.16
CA VAL A 114 23.15 -7.47 0.09
C VAL A 114 23.84 -8.82 0.22
N LEU A 115 24.85 -9.06 -0.62
CA LEU A 115 25.60 -10.30 -0.69
C LEU A 115 27.06 -10.13 -0.27
N ASP A 116 27.63 -11.18 0.29
CA ASP A 116 29.06 -11.42 0.47
C ASP A 116 29.50 -12.65 -0.36
N GLU A 117 30.73 -13.11 -0.15
CA GLU A 117 31.26 -14.30 -0.83
C GLU A 117 30.46 -15.59 -0.51
N GLN A 118 29.88 -15.67 0.69
CA GLN A 118 29.18 -16.86 1.19
C GLN A 118 27.66 -16.83 0.99
N GLY A 119 27.05 -15.70 0.63
CA GLY A 119 25.61 -15.56 0.37
C GLY A 119 25.09 -14.20 0.83
N LEU A 120 23.93 -14.14 1.47
CA LEU A 120 23.45 -12.93 2.15
C LEU A 120 24.47 -12.38 3.15
N SER A 121 24.76 -11.08 3.14
CA SER A 121 25.67 -10.45 4.10
C SER A 121 25.16 -10.56 5.55
N PRO A 122 26.03 -10.46 6.59
CA PRO A 122 25.59 -10.54 7.98
C PRO A 122 24.48 -9.54 8.33
N THR A 123 24.58 -8.31 7.81
CA THR A 123 23.57 -7.27 8.02
C THR A 123 22.23 -7.66 7.40
N TYR A 124 22.23 -8.23 6.20
CA TYR A 124 21.00 -8.67 5.54
C TYR A 124 20.41 -9.94 6.16
N ARG A 125 21.24 -10.87 6.67
CA ARG A 125 20.77 -12.03 7.45
C ARG A 125 20.00 -11.58 8.70
N ASN A 126 20.55 -10.61 9.44
CA ASN A 126 19.88 -10.05 10.61
C ASN A 126 18.59 -9.32 10.21
N PHE A 127 18.65 -8.46 9.19
CA PHE A 127 17.47 -7.75 8.68
C PHE A 127 16.34 -8.71 8.29
N PHE A 128 16.61 -9.79 7.56
CA PHE A 128 15.59 -10.75 7.17
C PHE A 128 15.08 -11.58 8.35
N SER A 129 15.92 -11.86 9.35
CA SER A 129 15.47 -12.47 10.61
C SER A 129 14.45 -11.57 11.31
N ASP A 130 14.79 -10.30 11.54
CA ASP A 130 13.92 -9.31 12.18
C ASP A 130 12.64 -9.07 11.36
N PHE A 131 12.75 -9.05 10.04
CA PHE A 131 11.62 -8.89 9.14
C PHE A 131 10.65 -10.07 9.24
N LYS A 132 11.16 -11.31 9.22
CA LYS A 132 10.33 -12.50 9.39
C LYS A 132 9.66 -12.53 10.76
N GLU A 133 10.40 -12.23 11.82
CA GLU A 133 9.85 -12.15 13.19
C GLU A 133 8.74 -11.09 13.25
N ALA A 134 8.97 -9.91 12.68
CA ALA A 134 7.99 -8.86 12.64
C ALA A 134 6.73 -9.28 11.91
N MET A 135 6.81 -9.97 10.77
CA MET A 135 5.62 -10.40 10.01
C MET A 135 4.87 -11.57 10.67
N GLN A 136 5.55 -12.36 11.51
CA GLN A 136 4.95 -13.45 12.27
C GLN A 136 4.26 -12.99 13.57
N MET A 137 4.45 -11.74 13.99
CA MET A 137 3.78 -11.20 15.18
C MET A 137 2.26 -11.25 15.02
N ASP A 138 1.56 -11.68 16.07
CA ASP A 138 0.10 -11.69 16.11
C ASP A 138 -0.47 -10.28 16.33
N PHE A 139 -0.49 -9.51 15.24
CA PHE A 139 -1.04 -8.17 15.24
C PHE A 139 -2.57 -8.14 15.39
N GLN A 140 -3.27 -9.22 15.03
CA GLN A 140 -4.73 -9.28 15.11
C GLN A 140 -5.17 -9.31 16.57
N SER A 141 -4.56 -10.19 17.37
CA SER A 141 -4.80 -10.27 18.81
C SER A 141 -4.36 -9.00 19.54
N ARG A 142 -3.20 -8.43 19.17
CA ARG A 142 -2.69 -7.20 19.78
C ARG A 142 -3.56 -5.98 19.45
N ALA A 143 -4.05 -5.85 18.23
CA ALA A 143 -4.99 -4.80 17.84
C ALA A 143 -6.36 -4.96 18.55
N ALA A 144 -6.85 -6.20 18.68
CA ALA A 144 -8.08 -6.52 19.42
C ALA A 144 -7.97 -6.18 20.92
N VAL A 145 -6.86 -6.54 21.58
CA VAL A 145 -6.60 -6.18 22.98
C VAL A 145 -6.53 -4.67 23.17
N ARG A 146 -5.85 -3.95 22.27
CA ARG A 146 -5.78 -2.48 22.31
C ARG A 146 -7.16 -1.84 22.13
N GLN A 147 -8.02 -2.41 21.29
CA GLN A 147 -9.39 -1.94 21.12
C GLN A 147 -10.23 -2.11 22.41
N LEU A 148 -9.98 -3.18 23.16
CA LEU A 148 -10.63 -3.49 24.43
C LEU A 148 -10.14 -2.58 25.57
N LEU A 149 -8.82 -2.32 25.65
CA LEU A 149 -8.21 -1.43 26.66
C LEU A 149 -8.62 0.05 26.53
N PHE A 150 -8.99 0.52 25.34
CA PHE A 150 -9.35 1.92 25.10
C PHE A 150 -10.86 2.20 25.00
N PHE A 151 -11.74 1.27 25.42
CA PHE A 151 -13.20 1.39 25.26
C PHE A 151 -13.64 1.72 23.81
N ARG A 152 -12.87 1.23 22.81
CA ARG A 152 -13.13 1.44 21.37
C ARG A 152 -13.87 0.25 20.73
N ALA A 153 -14.32 -0.71 21.55
CA ALA A 153 -14.88 -2.01 21.16
C ALA A 153 -16.12 -1.94 20.24
N PHE A 154 -16.84 -0.80 20.21
CA PHE A 154 -18.08 -0.65 19.44
C PHE A 154 -17.94 0.23 18.18
N ASN A 155 -16.73 0.63 17.76
CA ASN A 155 -16.53 1.44 16.55
C ASN A 155 -15.46 0.83 15.60
N PRO A 156 -15.87 0.11 14.54
CA PRO A 156 -14.95 -0.50 13.58
C PRO A 156 -14.09 0.51 12.81
N THR A 157 -14.51 1.77 12.65
CA THR A 157 -13.70 2.79 11.97
C THR A 157 -12.44 3.18 12.75
N LYS A 158 -12.37 2.86 14.05
CA LYS A 158 -11.19 3.09 14.87
C LYS A 158 -10.18 1.93 14.83
N PHE A 159 -10.52 0.80 14.20
CA PHE A 159 -9.66 -0.39 14.19
C PHE A 159 -8.45 -0.24 13.25
N ALA A 160 -8.63 0.37 12.07
CA ALA A 160 -7.53 0.75 11.19
C ALA A 160 -6.49 1.65 11.89
N TYR A 161 -6.94 2.61 12.69
CA TYR A 161 -6.05 3.48 13.48
C TYR A 161 -5.33 2.69 14.58
N SER A 162 -6.00 1.75 15.24
CA SER A 162 -5.33 0.86 16.22
C SER A 162 -4.23 0.02 15.57
N PHE A 163 -4.45 -0.50 14.35
CA PHE A 163 -3.39 -1.20 13.60
C PHE A 163 -2.23 -0.27 13.27
N SER A 164 -2.51 0.92 12.75
CA SER A 164 -1.50 1.94 12.47
C SER A 164 -0.67 2.27 13.72
N GLU A 165 -1.31 2.52 14.86
CA GLU A 165 -0.62 2.79 16.13
C GLU A 165 0.20 1.60 16.65
N VAL A 166 -0.27 0.35 16.45
CA VAL A 166 0.50 -0.86 16.82
C VAL A 166 1.73 -0.98 15.94
N TRP A 167 1.60 -0.81 14.62
CA TRP A 167 2.74 -0.91 13.72
C TRP A 167 3.73 0.24 13.88
N ASP A 168 3.28 1.46 14.14
CA ASP A 168 4.13 2.60 14.51
C ASP A 168 4.99 2.27 15.73
N ASN A 169 4.35 1.78 16.80
CA ASN A 169 5.04 1.47 18.05
C ASN A 169 6.03 0.30 17.93
N ASN A 170 5.84 -0.61 16.98
CA ASN A 170 6.69 -1.79 16.84
C ASN A 170 7.81 -1.59 15.81
N PHE A 171 7.56 -0.87 14.71
CA PHE A 171 8.57 -0.71 13.66
C PHE A 171 8.45 0.54 12.81
N PHE A 172 7.27 1.12 12.57
CA PHE A 172 7.21 2.28 11.66
C PHE A 172 7.65 3.60 12.29
N GLU A 173 7.66 3.74 13.62
CA GLU A 173 8.11 4.96 14.32
C GLU A 173 7.45 6.23 13.76
N GLU A 174 6.16 6.15 13.45
CA GLU A 174 5.35 7.23 12.85
C GLU A 174 5.87 7.77 11.51
N LYS A 175 6.68 6.97 10.79
CA LYS A 175 7.27 7.44 9.54
C LYS A 175 6.24 7.78 8.47
N THR A 176 6.54 8.80 7.67
CA THR A 176 5.62 9.41 6.69
C THR A 176 6.01 9.13 5.23
N PHE A 177 5.16 9.52 4.28
CA PHE A 177 5.49 9.46 2.86
C PHE A 177 6.70 10.33 2.48
N SER A 178 6.91 11.50 3.10
CA SER A 178 8.14 12.28 2.85
C SER A 178 9.41 11.53 3.22
N GLN A 179 9.38 10.73 4.29
CA GLN A 179 10.53 9.93 4.69
C GLN A 179 10.73 8.70 3.81
N LEU A 180 9.64 8.10 3.32
CA LEU A 180 9.70 7.08 2.27
C LEU A 180 10.31 7.66 0.98
N TYR A 181 9.81 8.81 0.52
CA TYR A 181 10.31 9.50 -0.67
C TYR A 181 11.80 9.82 -0.56
N ALA A 182 12.26 10.34 0.58
CA ALA A 182 13.68 10.60 0.80
C ALA A 182 14.55 9.33 0.70
N ARG A 183 14.02 8.16 1.08
CA ARG A 183 14.73 6.87 0.89
C ARG A 183 14.73 6.44 -0.58
N GLU A 184 13.61 6.61 -1.27
CA GLU A 184 13.50 6.33 -2.72
C GLU A 184 14.45 7.21 -3.54
N GLU A 185 14.52 8.52 -3.24
CA GLU A 185 15.40 9.48 -3.90
C GLU A 185 16.88 9.10 -3.74
N ARG A 186 17.27 8.65 -2.54
CA ARG A 186 18.63 8.13 -2.31
C ARG A 186 18.90 6.79 -2.97
N GLY A 187 17.88 6.10 -3.49
CA GLY A 187 17.97 4.73 -4.00
C GLY A 187 18.09 3.67 -2.89
N ASP A 188 17.76 4.03 -1.65
CA ASP A 188 17.76 3.10 -0.52
C ASP A 188 16.56 2.14 -0.55
N SER A 189 15.51 2.49 -1.31
CA SER A 189 14.26 1.74 -1.38
C SER A 189 13.65 1.79 -2.78
N PRO A 190 12.95 0.73 -3.23
CA PRO A 190 12.16 0.78 -4.46
C PRO A 190 10.97 1.73 -4.31
N ARG A 191 10.43 2.20 -5.43
CA ARG A 191 9.19 3.00 -5.47
C ARG A 191 7.99 2.14 -5.06
N VAL A 192 7.09 2.67 -4.23
CA VAL A 192 6.00 1.88 -3.65
C VAL A 192 4.62 2.32 -4.12
N ILE A 193 3.76 1.35 -4.45
CA ILE A 193 2.32 1.52 -4.68
C ILE A 193 1.57 0.64 -3.66
N LEU A 194 0.99 1.25 -2.64
CA LEU A 194 0.06 0.56 -1.74
C LEU A 194 -1.36 0.73 -2.29
N ASN A 195 -2.04 -0.37 -2.58
CA ASN A 195 -3.35 -0.34 -3.22
C ASN A 195 -4.46 -0.47 -2.17
N GLY A 196 -5.43 0.43 -2.23
CA GLY A 196 -6.72 0.31 -1.56
C GLY A 196 -7.87 0.28 -2.57
N THR A 197 -9.09 0.13 -2.06
CA THR A 197 -10.32 0.15 -2.86
C THR A 197 -11.25 1.21 -2.30
N LEU A 198 -11.72 2.11 -3.16
CA LEU A 198 -12.76 3.08 -2.79
C LEU A 198 -14.07 2.34 -2.53
N TYR A 199 -14.58 2.49 -1.32
CA TYR A 199 -15.77 1.76 -0.86
C TYR A 199 -17.02 2.03 -1.70
N ASN A 200 -17.18 3.24 -2.21
CA ASN A 200 -18.38 3.68 -2.95
C ASN A 200 -18.42 3.25 -4.42
N SER A 201 -17.26 3.08 -5.06
CA SER A 201 -17.15 2.91 -6.51
C SER A 201 -16.41 1.64 -6.93
N GLY A 202 -15.71 0.99 -6.00
CA GLY A 202 -14.81 -0.12 -6.30
C GLY A 202 -13.55 0.29 -7.06
N GLN A 203 -13.35 1.59 -7.32
CA GLN A 203 -12.16 2.09 -7.99
C GLN A 203 -10.92 1.88 -7.11
N ARG A 204 -9.81 1.49 -7.73
CA ARG A 204 -8.51 1.36 -7.06
C ARG A 204 -8.05 2.73 -6.56
N PHE A 205 -7.53 2.79 -5.34
CA PHE A 205 -6.88 3.97 -4.79
C PHE A 205 -5.40 3.64 -4.55
N ALA A 206 -4.48 4.42 -5.14
CA ALA A 206 -3.05 4.24 -4.98
C ALA A 206 -2.50 5.21 -3.94
N LEU A 207 -1.99 4.66 -2.83
CA LEU A 207 -1.23 5.40 -1.82
C LEU A 207 0.26 5.22 -2.13
N THR A 208 0.88 6.27 -2.65
CA THR A 208 2.22 6.20 -3.29
C THR A 208 2.91 7.55 -3.25
N THR A 209 4.23 7.56 -3.45
CA THR A 209 5.03 8.76 -3.75
C THR A 209 5.15 9.02 -5.26
N LEU A 210 4.60 8.15 -6.11
CA LEU A 210 4.59 8.36 -7.55
C LEU A 210 3.61 9.50 -7.92
N PRO A 211 3.98 10.41 -8.83
CA PRO A 211 3.08 11.45 -9.27
C PRO A 211 1.88 10.85 -10.03
N ALA A 212 0.74 11.56 -10.04
CA ALA A 212 -0.47 11.01 -10.68
C ALA A 212 -0.28 10.73 -12.17
N SER A 213 0.64 11.46 -12.82
CA SER A 213 1.01 11.26 -14.22
C SER A 213 1.54 9.86 -14.53
N GLU A 214 2.15 9.16 -13.57
CA GLU A 214 2.64 7.78 -13.75
C GLU A 214 1.50 6.78 -14.00
N PHE A 215 0.27 7.15 -13.66
CA PHE A 215 -0.91 6.31 -13.86
C PHE A 215 -1.73 6.73 -15.10
N ASN A 216 -1.27 7.75 -15.85
CA ASN A 216 -1.91 8.19 -17.07
C ASN A 216 -1.47 7.32 -18.26
N TYR A 217 -2.04 6.12 -18.35
CA TYR A 217 -1.84 5.24 -19.51
C TYR A 217 -3.18 4.92 -20.18
N ASP A 218 -3.26 5.07 -21.51
CA ASP A 218 -4.44 4.67 -22.27
C ASP A 218 -4.30 3.24 -22.79
N PHE A 219 -4.54 2.27 -21.90
CA PHE A 219 -4.53 0.86 -22.31
C PHE A 219 -5.69 0.51 -23.24
N ILE A 220 -6.76 1.30 -23.26
CA ILE A 220 -7.91 1.01 -24.12
C ILE A 220 -7.50 1.26 -25.56
N GLU A 221 -6.87 2.39 -25.85
CA GLU A 221 -6.35 2.67 -27.18
C GLU A 221 -5.36 1.58 -27.63
N LEU A 222 -4.40 1.22 -26.77
CA LEU A 222 -3.43 0.16 -27.06
C LEU A 222 -4.11 -1.18 -27.34
N LEU A 223 -5.05 -1.59 -26.49
CA LEU A 223 -5.78 -2.85 -26.64
C LEU A 223 -6.65 -2.85 -27.91
N ILE A 224 -7.36 -1.76 -28.19
CA ILE A 224 -8.18 -1.63 -29.40
C ILE A 224 -7.30 -1.66 -30.66
N ARG A 225 -6.13 -1.01 -30.64
CA ARG A 225 -5.15 -1.08 -31.74
C ARG A 225 -4.69 -2.51 -31.99
N GLU A 226 -4.36 -3.23 -30.92
CA GLU A 226 -3.99 -4.65 -31.00
C GLU A 226 -5.14 -5.52 -31.51
N LEU A 227 -6.39 -5.26 -31.11
CA LEU A 227 -7.57 -6.02 -31.53
C LEU A 227 -7.92 -5.81 -33.02
N LYS A 228 -7.55 -4.65 -33.59
CA LYS A 228 -7.76 -4.32 -35.01
C LYS A 228 -6.70 -4.89 -35.94
N LYS A 229 -5.64 -5.52 -35.43
CA LYS A 229 -4.56 -6.08 -36.26
C LYS A 229 -5.11 -7.16 -37.21
N PRO A 230 -4.84 -7.07 -38.52
CA PRO A 230 -5.41 -7.98 -39.52
C PRO A 230 -4.84 -9.40 -39.45
N ASP A 231 -3.67 -9.57 -38.85
CA ASP A 231 -2.90 -10.81 -38.70
C ASP A 231 -3.23 -11.59 -37.40
N ARG A 232 -4.26 -11.17 -36.64
CA ARG A 232 -4.66 -11.90 -35.44
C ARG A 232 -5.15 -13.31 -35.79
N PRO A 233 -4.76 -14.34 -35.02
CA PRO A 233 -5.28 -15.70 -35.17
C PRO A 233 -6.82 -15.79 -35.04
N ALA A 234 -7.40 -14.88 -34.26
CA ALA A 234 -8.85 -14.75 -34.08
C ALA A 234 -9.27 -13.29 -34.39
N PRO A 235 -9.82 -13.03 -35.59
CA PRO A 235 -10.35 -11.73 -35.95
C PRO A 235 -11.54 -11.33 -35.08
N VAL A 236 -11.65 -10.04 -34.75
CA VAL A 236 -12.80 -9.49 -34.02
C VAL A 236 -13.72 -8.79 -35.01
N THR A 237 -15.01 -9.14 -35.00
CA THR A 237 -16.00 -8.48 -35.87
C THR A 237 -16.18 -7.02 -35.48
N PRO A 238 -16.64 -6.14 -36.40
CA PRO A 238 -16.95 -4.74 -36.06
C PRO A 238 -17.91 -4.60 -34.87
N GLU A 239 -18.93 -5.46 -34.79
CA GLU A 239 -19.90 -5.49 -33.69
C GLU A 239 -19.23 -5.92 -32.38
N GLY A 240 -18.40 -6.97 -32.42
CA GLY A 240 -17.65 -7.43 -31.26
C GLY A 240 -16.70 -6.36 -30.73
N LEU A 241 -16.05 -5.62 -31.64
CA LEU A 241 -15.14 -4.54 -31.27
C LEU A 241 -15.89 -3.38 -30.60
N ALA A 242 -17.08 -3.03 -31.08
CA ALA A 242 -17.92 -2.01 -30.45
C ALA A 242 -18.35 -2.42 -29.02
N ILE A 243 -18.73 -3.69 -28.82
CA ILE A 243 -19.07 -4.23 -27.50
C ILE A 243 -17.86 -4.17 -26.56
N ILE A 244 -16.68 -4.60 -27.03
CA ILE A 244 -15.44 -4.56 -26.25
C ILE A 244 -15.12 -3.12 -25.87
N GLN A 245 -15.13 -2.19 -26.83
CA GLN A 245 -14.82 -0.79 -26.57
C GLN A 245 -15.78 -0.17 -25.53
N GLN A 246 -17.08 -0.41 -25.66
CA GLN A 246 -18.06 0.06 -24.68
C GLN A 246 -17.81 -0.53 -23.27
N GLY A 247 -17.47 -1.81 -23.19
CA GLY A 247 -17.13 -2.48 -21.93
C GLY A 247 -15.86 -1.90 -21.29
N LEU A 248 -14.83 -1.66 -22.09
CA LEU A 248 -13.57 -1.07 -21.65
C LEU A 248 -13.76 0.37 -21.16
N GLU A 249 -14.51 1.21 -21.87
CA GLU A 249 -14.79 2.58 -21.44
C GLU A 249 -15.57 2.62 -20.11
N LYS A 250 -16.53 1.70 -19.94
CA LYS A 250 -17.26 1.56 -18.67
C LYS A 250 -16.35 1.12 -17.53
N ALA A 251 -15.41 0.22 -17.80
CA ALA A 251 -14.49 -0.32 -16.81
C ALA A 251 -13.23 0.55 -16.58
N LYS A 252 -12.93 1.51 -17.47
CA LYS A 252 -11.72 2.36 -17.43
C LYS A 252 -11.46 2.95 -16.05
N LYS A 253 -12.52 3.48 -15.42
CA LYS A 253 -12.47 4.09 -14.09
C LYS A 253 -12.13 3.10 -12.97
N GLN A 254 -12.36 1.81 -13.14
CA GLN A 254 -11.99 0.79 -12.16
C GLN A 254 -10.51 0.41 -12.28
N PHE A 255 -9.95 0.43 -13.49
CA PHE A 255 -8.55 0.08 -13.76
C PHE A 255 -7.57 1.22 -13.41
N LEU A 256 -7.93 2.46 -13.78
CA LEU A 256 -7.11 3.62 -13.49
C LEU A 256 -7.26 4.00 -12.00
N PRO A 257 -6.15 4.00 -11.24
CA PRO A 257 -6.22 4.32 -9.83
C PRO A 257 -6.52 5.81 -9.63
N LEU A 258 -7.21 6.11 -8.54
CA LEU A 258 -7.24 7.45 -7.96
C LEU A 258 -6.05 7.61 -7.00
N THR A 259 -5.43 8.79 -6.94
CA THR A 259 -4.37 9.13 -5.99
C THR A 259 -4.78 10.28 -5.07
N PHE A 260 -4.01 10.52 -4.00
CA PHE A 260 -4.18 11.71 -3.16
C PHE A 260 -4.03 13.02 -3.94
N GLU A 261 -3.06 13.08 -4.87
CA GLU A 261 -2.84 14.23 -5.75
C GLU A 261 -4.08 14.55 -6.59
N GLN A 262 -4.75 13.53 -7.16
CA GLN A 262 -5.94 13.72 -7.98
C GLN A 262 -7.17 14.20 -7.20
N ILE A 263 -7.23 13.94 -5.88
CA ILE A 263 -8.25 14.52 -5.01
C ILE A 263 -7.82 15.85 -4.37
N GLY A 264 -6.65 16.36 -4.76
CA GLY A 264 -6.10 17.63 -4.26
C GLY A 264 -5.53 17.56 -2.85
N ALA A 265 -5.19 16.38 -2.33
CA ALA A 265 -4.61 16.19 -1.01
C ALA A 265 -3.08 16.24 -1.07
N ASN A 266 -2.46 16.97 -0.15
CA ASN A 266 -1.04 16.80 0.17
C ASN A 266 -0.92 15.69 1.24
N HIS A 267 -0.30 14.57 0.87
CA HIS A 267 -0.09 13.41 1.74
C HIS A 267 1.36 13.22 2.21
N GLU A 268 2.22 14.25 2.11
CA GLU A 268 3.61 14.23 2.59
C GLU A 268 3.75 13.73 4.03
N ASN A 269 2.89 14.26 4.91
CA ASN A 269 2.88 13.96 6.34
C ASN A 269 1.94 12.80 6.71
N LEU A 270 1.34 12.11 5.74
CA LEU A 270 0.54 10.93 6.02
C LEU A 270 1.45 9.81 6.54
N ARG A 271 1.09 9.25 7.70
CA ARG A 271 1.81 8.10 8.28
C ARG A 271 1.69 6.90 7.36
N LEU A 272 2.83 6.25 7.08
CA LEU A 272 2.87 5.07 6.24
C LEU A 272 2.06 3.93 6.87
N SER A 273 2.08 3.80 8.20
CA SER A 273 1.29 2.82 8.93
C SER A 273 -0.22 2.98 8.72
N LEU A 274 -0.72 4.21 8.60
CA LEU A 274 -2.13 4.49 8.30
C LEU A 274 -2.47 4.17 6.85
N ALA A 275 -1.54 4.42 5.92
CA ALA A 275 -1.70 4.02 4.53
C ALA A 275 -1.72 2.48 4.36
N VAL A 276 -0.86 1.76 5.09
CA VAL A 276 -0.90 0.29 5.16
C VAL A 276 -2.22 -0.18 5.76
N ALA A 277 -2.70 0.45 6.84
CA ALA A 277 -3.98 0.11 7.44
C ALA A 277 -5.15 0.36 6.48
N THR A 278 -5.08 1.44 5.70
CA THR A 278 -6.05 1.77 4.64
C THR A 278 -6.03 0.72 3.53
N SER A 279 -4.85 0.27 3.10
CA SER A 279 -4.69 -0.83 2.15
C SER A 279 -5.25 -2.16 2.70
N ALA A 280 -5.22 -2.35 4.02
CA ALA A 280 -5.80 -3.49 4.71
C ALA A 280 -7.28 -3.30 5.11
N SER A 281 -7.89 -2.15 4.82
CA SER A 281 -9.27 -1.86 5.21
C SER A 281 -10.26 -2.74 4.47
N PHE A 282 -10.92 -3.64 5.21
CA PHE A 282 -12.13 -4.31 4.76
C PHE A 282 -13.23 -4.17 5.82
N PRO A 283 -14.48 -3.80 5.43
CA PRO A 283 -15.54 -3.42 6.37
C PRO A 283 -15.82 -4.45 7.47
N PRO A 284 -15.80 -5.77 7.20
CA PRO A 284 -16.06 -6.78 8.23
C PRO A 284 -15.08 -6.82 9.41
N VAL A 285 -13.85 -6.30 9.28
CA VAL A 285 -12.81 -6.45 10.33
C VAL A 285 -12.04 -5.16 10.58
N VAL A 286 -11.42 -4.56 9.56
CA VAL A 286 -10.54 -3.39 9.73
C VAL A 286 -11.31 -2.06 9.73
N GLY A 287 -12.45 -2.04 9.05
CA GLY A 287 -13.25 -0.84 8.86
C GLY A 287 -12.63 0.12 7.82
N PRO A 288 -13.44 0.99 7.21
CA PRO A 288 -12.96 1.96 6.23
C PRO A 288 -12.17 3.08 6.90
N VAL A 289 -11.16 3.61 6.20
CA VAL A 289 -10.51 4.89 6.53
C VAL A 289 -11.12 5.96 5.63
N THR A 290 -11.55 7.08 6.23
CA THR A 290 -12.12 8.22 5.50
C THR A 290 -11.09 9.33 5.47
N TYR A 291 -10.78 9.83 4.27
CA TYR A 291 -9.91 10.98 4.05
C TYR A 291 -10.73 12.19 3.59
N SER A 292 -10.34 13.38 4.03
CA SER A 292 -10.87 14.66 3.55
C SER A 292 -9.73 15.65 3.31
N VAL A 293 -9.99 16.63 2.46
CA VAL A 293 -9.07 17.73 2.09
C VAL A 293 -9.70 19.05 2.47
#